data_AF-A0AAW2IWR2-F1
#
_entry.id   AF-A0AAW2IWR2-F1
#
_cell.length_a   1.000
_cell.length_b   1.000
_cell.length_c   1.000
_cell.angle_alpha   90.00
_cell.angle_beta   90.00
_cell.angle_gamma   90.00
#
_symmetry.space_group_name_H-M   'P 1'
#
loop_
_entity.id
_entity.type
_entity.pdbx_description
1 polymer ?
#
loop_
_entity_poly.entity_id
_entity_poly.type
_entity_poly.pdbx_seq_one_letter_code
_entity_poly.pdbx_strand_id
1 'polypeptide(L)'
;MKRGQRKPSKSEAIEPPVPTSSAPNVTVNHASRLAVAMPQPVTLATVPQNHGTVEVLPMLRDVPMSERHNVFIRKLQICCFLFDFTDTMKSIREKEIKRQTLAELVDLVQSGSFKMNEIMQEELMKMISVNIFRCLPPASHENTGSEGGELEEDEMFMDPAWPHLQLVYDIL
;
A
#
# COMPACT_ATOMS: atom_id res chain seq x y z
N MET A 1 -12.08 -48.41 40.37
CA MET A 1 -11.14 -48.99 41.36
C MET A 1 -9.73 -48.47 41.06
N LYS A 2 -8.99 -48.04 42.11
CA LYS A 2 -7.51 -47.82 42.22
C LYS A 2 -6.90 -46.73 41.32
N ARG A 3 -6.28 -45.61 41.76
CA ARG A 3 -5.41 -45.19 42.91
C ARG A 3 -3.96 -45.70 42.84
N GLY A 4 -3.00 -44.75 42.75
CA GLY A 4 -1.55 -44.90 43.06
C GLY A 4 -0.65 -45.31 41.88
N GLN A 5 0.63 -44.95 41.75
CA GLN A 5 1.67 -44.48 42.69
C GLN A 5 2.97 -44.07 41.94
N ARG A 6 3.65 -43.01 42.46
CA ARG A 6 5.10 -42.76 42.71
C ARG A 6 6.27 -43.34 41.84
N LYS A 7 7.27 -42.44 41.60
CA LYS A 7 8.74 -42.59 41.27
C LYS A 7 9.50 -43.55 42.25
N PRO A 8 10.83 -43.93 42.16
CA PRO A 8 12.03 -43.29 41.52
C PRO A 8 13.26 -44.18 41.04
N SER A 9 14.30 -43.49 40.49
CA SER A 9 15.80 -43.64 40.44
C SER A 9 16.64 -44.95 40.46
N LYS A 10 17.72 -44.99 39.61
CA LYS A 10 19.20 -45.09 39.90
C LYS A 10 20.00 -45.55 38.65
N SER A 11 21.05 -44.85 38.17
CA SER A 11 22.53 -44.98 38.44
C SER A 11 23.12 -46.36 38.03
N GLU A 12 24.20 -46.53 37.24
CA GLU A 12 25.63 -46.22 37.53
C GLU A 12 26.56 -46.56 36.31
N ALA A 13 27.85 -46.20 36.42
CA ALA A 13 28.92 -46.07 35.40
C ALA A 13 29.75 -47.35 35.09
N ILE A 14 30.70 -47.28 34.13
CA ILE A 14 32.08 -47.88 34.11
C ILE A 14 32.84 -47.45 32.81
N GLU A 15 34.16 -47.20 32.92
CA GLU A 15 35.13 -46.59 31.95
C GLU A 15 36.14 -47.64 31.34
N PRO A 16 37.28 -47.30 30.66
CA PRO A 16 37.64 -47.60 29.25
C PRO A 16 38.80 -48.63 29.04
N PRO A 17 39.43 -48.73 27.84
CA PRO A 17 40.78 -48.12 27.69
C PRO A 17 41.14 -47.53 26.29
N VAL A 18 42.19 -46.71 26.28
CA VAL A 18 42.88 -46.04 25.15
C VAL A 18 44.20 -46.79 24.81
N PRO A 19 44.80 -46.66 23.61
CA PRO A 19 46.09 -45.94 23.57
C PRO A 19 46.34 -45.05 22.31
N THR A 20 46.67 -43.79 22.60
CA THR A 20 47.77 -42.90 22.13
C THR A 20 48.23 -42.72 20.67
N SER A 21 48.45 -41.42 20.40
CA SER A 21 49.41 -40.73 19.50
C SER A 21 48.82 -40.24 18.17
N SER A 22 48.95 -39.00 17.71
CA SER A 22 49.82 -37.87 18.06
C SER A 22 49.14 -36.55 17.63
N ALA A 23 49.39 -35.44 18.35
CA ALA A 23 49.18 -34.07 17.86
C ALA A 23 50.48 -33.60 17.12
N PRO A 24 50.55 -32.45 16.41
CA PRO A 24 49.61 -31.31 16.39
C PRO A 24 49.36 -30.67 15.00
N ASN A 25 48.30 -29.85 14.87
CA ASN A 25 48.48 -28.47 14.42
C ASN A 25 47.22 -27.62 14.66
N VAL A 26 47.41 -26.52 15.38
CA VAL A 26 46.42 -25.47 15.63
C VAL A 26 46.39 -24.56 14.39
N THR A 27 45.24 -24.46 13.73
CA THR A 27 44.98 -23.37 12.78
C THR A 27 44.07 -22.35 13.46
N VAL A 28 44.61 -21.17 13.73
CA VAL A 28 43.87 -20.01 14.19
C VAL A 28 43.21 -19.36 12.97
N ASN A 29 41.92 -19.64 12.74
CA ASN A 29 41.15 -18.92 11.72
C ASN A 29 40.77 -17.54 12.26
N HIS A 30 41.54 -16.53 11.87
CA HIS A 30 41.21 -15.12 12.08
C HIS A 30 40.31 -14.66 10.93
N ALA A 31 39.00 -14.75 11.09
CA ALA A 31 38.05 -14.18 10.13
C ALA A 31 36.82 -13.62 10.83
N SER A 32 36.99 -12.49 11.52
CA SER A 32 35.90 -11.54 11.73
C SER A 32 35.77 -10.68 10.48
N ARG A 33 34.80 -11.00 9.63
CA ARG A 33 34.10 -10.02 8.78
C ARG A 33 32.64 -10.43 8.73
N LEU A 34 31.86 -9.88 9.67
CA LEU A 34 30.42 -9.77 9.48
C LEU A 34 30.22 -8.92 8.22
N ALA A 35 29.82 -9.55 7.13
CA ALA A 35 29.20 -8.82 6.04
C ALA A 35 27.86 -8.34 6.58
N VAL A 36 27.80 -7.05 6.96
CA VAL A 36 26.53 -6.35 7.15
C VAL A 36 25.87 -6.38 5.77
N ALA A 37 24.92 -7.29 5.59
CA ALA A 37 24.03 -7.26 4.45
C ALA A 37 23.30 -5.90 4.52
N MET A 38 23.53 -5.06 3.52
CA MET A 38 22.78 -3.83 3.35
C MET A 38 21.28 -4.18 3.32
N PRO A 39 20.40 -3.43 4.02
CA PRO A 39 18.97 -3.61 3.84
C PRO A 39 18.66 -3.29 2.38
N GLN A 40 18.17 -4.29 1.64
CA GLN A 40 17.64 -4.04 0.32
C GLN A 40 16.44 -3.10 0.46
N PRO A 41 16.30 -2.09 -0.41
CA PRO A 41 15.09 -1.29 -0.43
C PRO A 41 13.93 -2.23 -0.74
N VAL A 42 12.95 -2.31 0.17
CA VAL A 42 11.67 -2.93 -0.10
C VAL A 42 11.06 -2.21 -1.28
N THR A 43 11.11 -2.82 -2.46
CA THR A 43 10.38 -2.34 -3.62
C THR A 43 8.90 -2.55 -3.33
N LEU A 44 8.25 -1.50 -2.80
CA LEU A 44 6.79 -1.46 -2.78
C LEU A 44 6.33 -1.66 -4.22
N ALA A 45 5.50 -2.68 -4.42
CA ALA A 45 4.97 -3.03 -5.73
C ALA A 45 4.42 -1.77 -6.41
N THR A 46 5.06 -1.38 -7.52
CA THR A 46 4.56 -0.33 -8.39
C THR A 46 3.18 -0.74 -8.86
N VAL A 47 2.14 -0.11 -8.31
CA VAL A 47 0.77 -0.27 -8.81
C VAL A 47 0.82 0.07 -10.30
N PRO A 48 0.36 -0.81 -11.20
CA PRO A 48 0.44 -0.56 -12.64
C PRO A 48 -0.23 0.77 -12.97
N GLN A 49 0.57 1.75 -13.39
CA GLN A 49 0.04 2.97 -13.97
C GLN A 49 -0.54 2.61 -15.32
N ASN A 50 -1.85 2.41 -15.36
CA ASN A 50 -2.53 2.03 -16.57
C ASN A 50 -2.62 3.29 -17.45
N HIS A 51 -1.73 3.48 -18.43
CA HIS A 51 -1.70 4.69 -19.27
C HIS A 51 -2.77 4.67 -20.39
N GLY A 52 -3.97 4.18 -20.10
CA GLY A 52 -5.07 4.10 -21.05
C GLY A 52 -5.64 5.49 -21.37
N THR A 53 -6.00 5.72 -22.63
CA THR A 53 -6.80 6.88 -23.04
C THR A 53 -8.13 6.86 -22.29
N VAL A 54 -8.40 7.88 -21.46
CA VAL A 54 -9.67 7.99 -20.75
C VAL A 54 -10.78 8.41 -21.72
N GLU A 55 -11.80 7.56 -21.83
CA GLU A 55 -13.04 7.77 -22.60
C GLU A 55 -13.96 8.76 -21.87
N VAL A 56 -14.64 9.64 -22.61
CA VAL A 56 -15.70 10.50 -22.04
C VAL A 56 -17.01 9.72 -22.06
N LEU A 57 -17.58 9.48 -20.89
CA LEU A 57 -18.85 8.76 -20.75
C LEU A 57 -20.03 9.73 -20.57
N PRO A 58 -21.24 9.38 -21.06
CA PRO A 58 -22.44 10.18 -20.84
C PRO A 58 -22.76 10.30 -19.35
N MET A 59 -23.54 11.33 -18.97
CA MET A 59 -24.02 11.47 -17.60
C MET A 59 -25.02 10.36 -17.26
N LEU A 60 -24.95 9.81 -16.06
CA LEU A 60 -25.80 8.71 -15.60
C LEU A 60 -27.29 9.05 -15.65
N ARG A 61 -27.66 10.32 -15.43
CA ARG A 61 -29.05 10.79 -15.53
C ARG A 61 -29.63 10.67 -16.93
N ASP A 62 -28.80 10.81 -17.96
CA ASP A 62 -29.19 10.79 -19.37
C ASP A 62 -29.20 9.36 -19.96
N VAL A 63 -28.70 8.37 -19.20
CA VAL A 63 -28.63 6.96 -19.61
C VAL A 63 -29.90 6.22 -19.19
N PRO A 64 -30.45 5.31 -20.04
CA PRO A 64 -31.56 4.44 -19.67
C PRO A 64 -31.27 3.59 -18.43
N MET A 65 -32.27 3.35 -17.59
CA MET A 65 -32.09 2.62 -16.31
C MET A 65 -31.44 1.24 -16.49
N SER A 66 -31.71 0.54 -17.60
CA SER A 66 -31.12 -0.75 -17.94
C SER A 66 -29.59 -0.71 -18.12
N GLU A 67 -29.04 0.44 -18.51
CA GLU A 67 -27.62 0.60 -18.84
C GLU A 67 -26.85 1.36 -17.76
N ARG A 68 -27.54 2.07 -16.84
CA ARG A 68 -26.93 2.86 -15.78
C ARG A 68 -25.92 2.07 -14.95
N HIS A 69 -26.21 0.82 -14.64
CA HIS A 69 -25.28 -0.07 -13.93
C HIS A 69 -23.93 -0.19 -14.64
N ASN A 70 -23.94 -0.46 -15.94
CA ASN A 70 -22.71 -0.65 -16.73
C ASN A 70 -21.95 0.67 -16.87
N VAL A 71 -22.65 1.79 -17.07
CA VAL A 71 -22.02 3.10 -17.15
C VAL A 71 -21.40 3.51 -15.81
N PHE A 72 -22.07 3.23 -14.70
CA PHE A 72 -21.54 3.48 -13.37
C PHE A 72 -20.23 2.72 -13.12
N ILE A 73 -20.19 1.42 -13.41
CA ILE A 73 -18.97 0.62 -13.27
C ILE A 73 -17.85 1.17 -14.16
N ARG A 74 -18.12 1.53 -15.42
CA ARG A 74 -17.10 2.12 -16.30
C ARG A 74 -16.59 3.47 -15.77
N LYS A 75 -17.46 4.30 -15.19
CA LYS A 75 -17.05 5.54 -14.51
C LYS A 75 -16.13 5.26 -13.32
N LEU A 76 -16.43 4.24 -12.50
CA LEU A 76 -15.55 3.83 -11.40
C LEU A 76 -14.18 3.36 -11.92
N GLN A 77 -14.15 2.60 -13.01
CA GLN A 77 -12.91 2.16 -13.65
C GLN A 77 -12.07 3.34 -14.16
N ILE A 78 -12.71 4.37 -14.73
CA ILE A 78 -12.04 5.64 -15.08
C ILE A 78 -11.42 6.29 -13.83
N CYS A 79 -12.14 6.30 -12.72
CA CYS A 79 -11.66 6.87 -11.47
C CYS A 79 -10.55 6.04 -10.79
N CYS A 80 -10.33 4.79 -11.18
CA CYS A 80 -9.18 3.98 -10.74
C CYS A 80 -7.85 4.38 -11.39
N PHE A 81 -7.87 5.15 -12.49
CA PHE A 81 -6.63 5.59 -13.15
C PHE A 81 -5.87 6.60 -12.29
N LEU A 82 -4.65 6.26 -11.90
CA LEU A 82 -3.76 7.15 -11.16
C LEU A 82 -2.97 8.02 -12.13
N PHE A 83 -3.00 9.33 -11.90
CA PHE A 83 -2.23 10.29 -12.68
C PHE A 83 -1.02 10.77 -11.89
N ASP A 84 0.06 11.01 -12.60
CA ASP A 84 1.19 11.75 -12.09
C ASP A 84 0.85 13.25 -12.11
N PHE A 85 0.84 13.87 -10.93
CA PHE A 85 0.56 15.30 -10.76
C PHE A 85 1.84 16.13 -10.61
N THR A 86 3.03 15.51 -10.62
CA THR A 86 4.29 16.24 -10.63
C THR A 86 4.50 17.01 -11.93
N ASP A 87 4.01 16.46 -13.05
CA ASP A 87 3.91 17.15 -14.34
C ASP A 87 2.47 17.61 -14.58
N THR A 88 2.25 18.92 -14.48
CA THR A 88 0.92 19.54 -14.68
C THR A 88 0.47 19.55 -16.13
N MET A 89 1.39 19.45 -17.09
CA MET A 89 1.10 19.52 -18.52
C MET A 89 0.77 18.15 -19.13
N LYS A 90 1.17 17.08 -18.46
CA LYS A 90 0.85 15.70 -18.87
C LYS A 90 -0.57 15.32 -18.51
N SER A 91 -1.28 14.74 -19.49
CA SER A 91 -2.62 14.17 -19.32
C SER A 91 -3.68 15.15 -18.78
N ILE A 92 -3.57 16.45 -19.10
CA ILE A 92 -4.52 17.49 -18.65
C ILE A 92 -5.97 17.08 -18.94
N ARG A 93 -6.22 16.61 -20.17
CA ARG A 93 -7.55 16.19 -20.62
C ARG A 93 -8.09 15.03 -19.78
N GLU A 94 -7.27 13.99 -19.58
CA GLU A 94 -7.68 12.79 -18.84
C GLU A 94 -7.87 13.08 -17.35
N LYS A 95 -7.02 13.95 -16.76
CA LYS A 95 -7.17 14.44 -15.39
C LYS A 95 -8.52 15.14 -15.23
N GLU A 96 -8.87 16.05 -16.12
CA GLU A 96 -10.15 16.77 -16.06
C GLU A 96 -11.35 15.85 -16.23
N ILE A 97 -11.27 14.84 -17.12
CA ILE A 97 -12.34 13.84 -17.27
C ILE A 97 -12.53 13.05 -15.96
N LYS A 98 -11.45 12.63 -15.32
CA LYS A 98 -11.53 11.95 -14.01
C LYS A 98 -12.14 12.86 -12.96
N ARG A 99 -11.72 14.13 -12.87
CA ARG A 99 -12.27 15.11 -11.93
C ARG A 99 -13.78 15.28 -12.11
N GLN A 100 -14.24 15.47 -13.34
CA GLN A 100 -15.66 15.64 -13.63
C GLN A 100 -16.48 14.37 -13.35
N THR A 101 -15.90 13.20 -13.62
CA THR A 101 -16.52 11.91 -13.32
C THR A 101 -16.65 11.68 -11.81
N LEU A 102 -15.61 11.99 -11.03
CA LEU A 102 -15.65 11.93 -9.57
C LEU A 102 -16.72 12.88 -9.00
N ALA A 103 -16.81 14.12 -9.50
CA ALA A 103 -17.83 15.07 -9.06
C ALA A 103 -19.26 14.55 -9.31
N GLU A 104 -19.51 13.94 -10.48
CA GLU A 104 -20.79 13.30 -10.77
C GLU A 104 -21.08 12.14 -9.79
N LEU A 105 -20.08 11.34 -9.43
CA LEU A 105 -20.23 10.24 -8.47
C LEU A 105 -20.55 10.75 -7.06
N VAL A 106 -19.94 11.86 -6.62
CA VAL A 106 -20.28 12.54 -5.35
C VAL A 106 -21.77 12.88 -5.34
N ASP A 107 -22.25 13.60 -6.36
CA ASP A 107 -23.65 14.01 -6.45
C ASP A 107 -24.61 12.80 -6.41
N LEU A 108 -24.25 11.72 -7.12
CA LEU A 108 -25.06 10.51 -7.19
C LEU A 108 -25.16 9.80 -5.84
N VAL A 109 -24.04 9.61 -5.15
CA VAL A 109 -24.00 8.94 -3.84
C VAL A 109 -24.73 9.78 -2.80
N GLN A 110 -24.47 11.08 -2.74
CA GLN A 110 -25.08 11.99 -1.77
C GLN A 110 -26.58 12.20 -2.00
N SER A 111 -27.05 12.11 -3.26
CA SER A 111 -28.48 12.21 -3.56
C SER A 111 -29.32 11.07 -2.95
N GLY A 112 -28.70 9.93 -2.61
CA GLY A 112 -29.39 8.71 -2.15
C GLY A 112 -30.36 8.08 -3.17
N SER A 113 -30.44 8.63 -4.39
CA SER A 113 -31.42 8.22 -5.40
C SER A 113 -30.97 7.00 -6.21
N PHE A 114 -29.70 6.65 -6.12
CA PHE A 114 -29.08 5.60 -6.91
C PHE A 114 -28.97 4.28 -6.12
N LYS A 115 -29.74 3.27 -6.52
CA LYS A 115 -29.68 1.94 -5.92
C LYS A 115 -28.46 1.17 -6.43
N MET A 116 -27.51 0.93 -5.54
CA MET A 116 -26.31 0.11 -5.84
C MET A 116 -26.55 -1.34 -5.45
N ASN A 117 -26.16 -2.26 -6.32
CA ASN A 117 -26.06 -3.69 -5.99
C ASN A 117 -24.69 -3.98 -5.34
N GLU A 118 -24.48 -5.22 -4.90
CA GLU A 118 -23.23 -5.66 -4.25
C GLU A 118 -22.00 -5.43 -5.14
N ILE A 119 -22.06 -5.81 -6.42
CA ILE A 119 -20.96 -5.64 -7.38
C ILE A 119 -20.57 -4.16 -7.53
N MET A 120 -21.55 -3.26 -7.55
CA MET A 120 -21.30 -1.82 -7.64
C MET A 120 -20.65 -1.26 -6.39
N GLN A 121 -21.04 -1.76 -5.22
CA GLN A 121 -20.41 -1.40 -3.95
C GLN A 121 -18.97 -1.88 -3.90
N GLU A 122 -18.69 -3.10 -4.35
CA GLU A 122 -17.32 -3.64 -4.44
C GLU A 122 -16.43 -2.80 -5.35
N GLU A 123 -16.90 -2.45 -6.56
CA GLU A 123 -16.13 -1.61 -7.47
C GLU A 123 -15.97 -0.17 -6.94
N LEU A 124 -16.96 0.36 -6.21
CA LEU A 124 -16.84 1.67 -5.55
C LEU A 124 -15.75 1.64 -4.48
N MET A 125 -15.77 0.63 -3.60
CA MET A 125 -14.77 0.45 -2.55
C MET A 125 -13.37 0.24 -3.12
N LYS A 126 -13.24 -0.51 -4.22
CA LYS A 126 -11.98 -0.67 -4.94
C LYS A 126 -11.46 0.65 -5.50
N MET A 127 -12.34 1.45 -6.12
CA MET A 127 -11.99 2.78 -6.64
C MET A 127 -11.48 3.70 -5.52
N ILE A 128 -12.19 3.75 -4.39
CA ILE A 128 -11.78 4.51 -3.21
C ILE A 128 -10.40 4.03 -2.70
N SER A 129 -10.26 2.71 -2.53
CA SER A 129 -9.04 2.08 -2.00
C SER A 129 -7.80 2.40 -2.85
N VAL A 130 -7.92 2.30 -4.18
CA VAL A 130 -6.81 2.61 -5.11
C VAL A 130 -6.38 4.07 -5.04
N ASN A 131 -7.30 5.00 -4.74
CA ASN A 131 -6.97 6.42 -4.65
C ASN A 131 -6.43 6.84 -3.28
N ILE A 132 -6.89 6.23 -2.19
CA ILE A 132 -6.52 6.63 -0.82
C ILE A 132 -5.27 5.90 -0.32
N PHE A 133 -5.14 4.60 -0.59
CA PHE A 133 -4.01 3.81 -0.12
C PHE A 133 -2.78 4.01 -1.01
N ARG A 134 -1.98 5.02 -0.65
CA ARG A 134 -0.76 5.42 -1.36
C ARG A 134 0.34 5.77 -0.36
N CYS A 135 1.59 5.74 -0.84
CA CYS A 135 2.73 6.19 -0.05
C CYS A 135 2.63 7.69 0.21
N LEU A 136 2.82 8.09 1.46
CA LEU A 136 3.04 9.49 1.80
C LEU A 136 4.41 9.94 1.24
N PRO A 137 4.55 11.21 0.85
CA PRO A 137 5.86 11.74 0.51
C PRO A 137 6.80 11.62 1.71
N PRO A 138 8.13 11.47 1.49
CA PRO A 138 9.11 11.49 2.56
C PRO A 138 8.93 12.74 3.43
N ALA A 139 9.01 12.59 4.75
CA ALA A 139 8.88 13.73 5.64
C ALA A 139 10.07 14.69 5.43
N SER A 140 9.78 15.99 5.38
CA SER A 140 10.78 17.05 5.14
C SER A 140 11.94 17.06 6.14
N HIS A 141 11.75 16.52 7.35
CA HIS A 141 12.75 16.48 8.41
C HIS A 141 13.68 15.25 8.39
N GLU A 142 13.45 14.26 7.54
CA GLU A 142 14.26 13.02 7.56
C GLU A 142 15.66 13.20 6.93
N ASN A 143 15.88 14.28 6.16
CA ASN A 143 17.10 14.46 5.36
C ASN A 143 18.00 15.63 5.79
N THR A 144 17.62 16.40 6.81
CA THR A 144 18.41 17.53 7.31
C THR A 144 18.67 17.29 8.80
N GLY A 145 19.88 16.85 9.14
CA GLY A 145 20.33 16.70 10.54
C GLY A 145 20.48 18.04 11.27
N SER A 146 19.43 18.85 11.29
CA SER A 146 19.41 20.17 11.92
C SER A 146 18.86 20.06 13.34
N GLU A 147 19.76 19.66 14.26
CA GLU A 147 19.62 19.87 15.70
C GLU A 147 19.92 21.36 15.99
N GLY A 148 18.98 22.25 15.66
CA GLY A 148 19.20 23.67 15.83
C GLY A 148 18.06 24.45 15.23
N GLY A 149 17.16 24.90 16.09
CA GLY A 149 15.89 25.46 15.69
C GLY A 149 16.02 26.76 14.90
N GLU A 150 15.02 26.95 14.05
CA GLU A 150 14.40 28.24 13.75
C GLU A 150 12.97 27.92 13.30
N LEU A 151 12.02 28.75 13.73
CA LEU A 151 10.60 28.76 13.37
C LEU A 151 10.44 29.13 11.88
N GLU A 152 11.08 28.40 10.97
CA GLU A 152 10.86 28.56 9.54
C GLU A 152 9.69 27.66 9.13
N GLU A 153 8.50 28.25 9.30
CA GLU A 153 7.31 28.08 8.46
C GLU A 153 6.93 26.63 8.11
N ASP A 154 5.85 26.13 8.72
CA ASP A 154 5.07 24.99 8.23
C ASP A 154 4.76 25.23 6.74
N GLU A 155 5.65 24.77 5.85
CA GLU A 155 5.39 24.72 4.43
C GLU A 155 4.29 23.65 4.28
N MET A 156 3.04 24.11 4.34
CA MET A 156 1.88 23.23 4.41
C MET A 156 1.86 22.42 3.12
N PHE A 157 2.38 21.19 3.20
CA PHE A 157 2.50 20.30 2.06
C PHE A 157 1.12 20.15 1.41
N MET A 158 1.00 20.71 0.21
CA MET A 158 -0.22 20.60 -0.58
C MET A 158 -0.06 19.44 -1.54
N ASP A 159 -0.86 18.40 -1.33
CA ASP A 159 -0.84 17.24 -2.21
C ASP A 159 -1.25 17.64 -3.63
N PRO A 160 -0.42 17.45 -4.66
CA PRO A 160 -0.76 17.83 -6.03
C PRO A 160 -1.99 17.11 -6.59
N ALA A 161 -2.32 15.92 -6.07
CA ALA A 161 -3.51 15.17 -6.45
C ALA A 161 -4.77 15.56 -5.64
N TRP A 162 -4.67 16.54 -4.73
CA TRP A 162 -5.77 17.00 -3.87
C TRP A 162 -7.08 17.29 -4.62
N PRO A 163 -7.09 17.92 -5.81
CA PRO A 163 -8.33 18.16 -6.56
C PRO A 163 -9.13 16.89 -6.89
N HIS A 164 -8.47 15.73 -6.99
CA HIS A 164 -9.14 14.44 -7.17
C HIS A 164 -9.43 13.76 -5.84
N LEU A 165 -8.47 13.81 -4.90
CA LEU A 165 -8.60 13.14 -3.60
C LEU A 165 -9.74 13.72 -2.77
N GLN A 166 -9.92 15.04 -2.77
CA GLN A 166 -11.01 15.68 -2.07
C GLN A 166 -12.36 15.05 -2.47
N LEU A 167 -12.59 14.86 -3.77
CA LEU A 167 -13.80 14.22 -4.28
C LEU A 167 -13.91 12.74 -3.87
N VAL A 168 -12.80 12.03 -3.77
CA VAL A 168 -12.79 10.65 -3.26
C VAL A 168 -13.15 10.60 -1.77
N TYR A 169 -12.69 11.57 -0.98
CA TYR A 169 -13.09 11.71 0.42
C TYR A 169 -14.56 12.11 0.57
N ASP A 170 -15.09 12.94 -0.33
CA ASP A 170 -16.50 13.34 -0.31
C ASP A 170 -17.47 12.20 -0.69
N ILE A 171 -16.97 11.11 -1.27
CA ILE A 171 -17.71 9.89 -1.60
C ILE A 171 -17.81 8.91 -0.41
N LEU A 172 -16.80 8.90 0.46
CA LEU A 172 -16.70 8.01 1.63
C LEU A 172 -17.76 8.31 2.69
#